data_AF-A0A8C8B4R6-F1
#
_entry.id   AF-A0A8C8B4R6-F1
#
_cell.length_a   1.000
_cell.length_b   1.000
_cell.length_c   1.000
_cell.angle_alpha   90.00
_cell.angle_beta   90.00
_cell.angle_gamma   90.00
#
_symmetry.space_group_name_H-M   'P 1'
#
loop_
_entity.id
_entity.type
_entity.pdbx_description
1 polymer ?
#
loop_
_entity_poly.entity_id
_entity_poly.type
_entity_poly.pdbx_seq_one_letter_code
_entity_poly.pdbx_strand_id
1 'polypeptide(L)' 'MQKGMRKGYLSKRSSDNTKWHTKWFALLQNMLFYFETDSSSRPSGLYLLEGCRTCPAPGTCPTRDRSTGSGW' A
#
# COMPACT_ATOMS: atom_id res chain seq x y z
N MET A 1 15.45 0.05 -18.31
CA MET A 1 14.40 0.45 -17.34
C MET A 1 14.31 -0.60 -16.25
N GLN A 2 14.88 -0.37 -15.05
CA GLN A 2 14.80 -1.32 -13.93
C GLN A 2 13.39 -1.27 -13.30
N LYS A 3 12.41 -1.94 -13.93
CA LYS A 3 11.12 -2.26 -13.30
C LYS A 3 11.38 -3.30 -12.22
N GLY A 4 11.63 -2.89 -10.97
CA GLY A 4 11.78 -3.91 -9.92
C GLY A 4 11.63 -3.36 -8.51
N MET A 5 12.12 -2.15 -8.28
CA MET A 5 12.18 -1.61 -6.92
C MET A 5 11.27 -0.39 -6.81
N ARG A 6 10.10 -0.58 -6.17
CA ARG A 6 9.18 0.53 -5.87
C ARG A 6 9.55 1.11 -4.53
N LYS A 7 9.93 2.39 -4.50
CA LYS A 7 10.23 3.11 -3.25
C LYS A 7 9.49 4.43 -3.24
N GLY A 8 9.11 4.89 -2.05
CA GLY A 8 8.35 6.13 -1.92
C GLY A 8 7.92 6.42 -0.49
N TYR A 9 7.53 7.67 -0.26
CA TYR A 9 6.90 8.06 0.99
C TYR A 9 5.44 7.59 1.02
N LEU A 10 5.06 6.86 2.07
CA LEU A 10 3.68 6.46 2.34
C LEU A 10 3.30 6.82 3.78
N SER A 11 2.03 7.10 3.99
CA SER A 11 1.48 7.31 5.33
C SER A 11 1.14 5.97 5.97
N LYS A 12 1.74 5.71 7.13
CA LYS A 12 1.48 4.55 7.98
C LYS A 12 0.75 5.00 9.23
N ARG A 13 -0.35 4.34 9.58
CA ARG A 13 -1.01 4.56 10.86
C ARG A 13 -0.19 3.95 12.00
N SER A 14 -0.05 4.68 13.09
CA SER A 14 0.61 4.20 14.30
C SER A 14 -0.16 3.01 14.91
N SER A 15 0.53 2.17 15.68
CA SER A 15 -0.09 0.96 16.26
C SER A 15 -1.21 1.28 17.25
N ASP A 16 -1.14 2.44 17.90
CA ASP A 16 -2.17 2.98 18.79
C ASP A 16 -3.33 3.65 18.02
N ASN A 17 -3.34 3.58 16.68
CA ASN A 17 -4.39 4.09 15.80
C ASN A 17 -4.66 5.61 15.89
N THR A 18 -3.87 6.38 16.63
CA THR A 18 -4.15 7.80 16.87
C THR A 18 -3.54 8.73 15.83
N LYS A 19 -2.43 8.34 15.18
CA LYS A 19 -1.65 9.25 14.31
C LYS A 19 -1.19 8.55 13.02
N TRP A 20 -1.19 9.30 11.93
CA TRP A 20 -0.57 8.88 10.68
C TRP A 20 0.83 9.49 10.59
N HIS A 21 1.81 8.66 10.26
CA HIS A 21 3.20 9.08 10.06
C HIS A 21 3.63 8.80 8.64
N THR A 22 4.27 9.77 8.01
CA THR A 22 4.95 9.56 6.74
C THR A 22 6.26 8.81 6.99
N LYS A 23 6.46 7.69 6.28
CA LYS A 23 7.68 6.87 6.32
C LYS A 23 8.12 6.56 4.91
N TRP A 24 9.41 6.31 4.73
CA TRP A 24 9.94 5.87 3.45
C TRP A 24 9.80 4.35 3.34
N PHE A 25 9.16 3.87 2.28
CA PHE A 25 8.95 2.45 2.04
C PHE A 25 9.74 2.00 0.83
N ALA A 26 10.26 0.77 0.90
CA ALA A 26 10.90 0.09 -0.22
C ALA A 26 10.31 -1.29 -0.37
N LEU A 27 9.68 -1.54 -1.52
CA LEU A 27 9.17 -2.84 -1.88
C LEU A 27 10.18 -3.57 -2.76
N LEU A 28 10.67 -4.69 -2.24
CA LEU A 28 11.53 -5.63 -2.93
C LEU A 28 10.81 -6.98 -2.99
N GLN A 29 10.40 -7.39 -4.18
CA GLN A 29 9.65 -8.64 -4.39
C GLN A 29 8.36 -8.68 -3.52
N ASN A 30 8.31 -9.51 -2.47
CA ASN A 30 7.23 -9.63 -1.50
C ASN A 30 7.59 -9.03 -0.13
N MET A 31 8.72 -8.36 -0.02
CA MET A 31 9.23 -7.76 1.21
C MET A 31 9.07 -6.25 1.14
N LEU A 32 8.29 -5.69 2.07
CA LEU A 32 8.08 -4.25 2.20
C LEU A 32 8.83 -3.73 3.42
N PHE A 33 9.97 -3.10 3.17
CA PHE A 33 10.77 -2.44 4.18
C PHE A 33 10.26 -1.02 4.42
N TYR A 34 10.41 -0.53 5.64
CA TYR A 34 10.20 0.89 5.92
C TYR A 34 11.33 1.48 6.76
N PHE A 35 11.53 2.78 6.56
CA PHE A 35 12.61 3.57 7.13
C PHE A 35 12.03 4.89 7.65
N GLU A 36 12.74 5.52 8.59
CA GLU A 36 12.37 6.86 9.06
C GLU A 36 12.43 7.90 7.93
N THR A 37 13.46 7.82 7.09
CA THR A 37 13.74 8.72 5.96
C THR A 37 14.29 7.94 4.76
N ASP A 38 14.38 8.57 3.59
CA ASP A 38 15.00 7.98 2.40
C ASP A 38 16.54 7.81 2.52
N SER A 39 17.17 8.63 3.35
CA SER A 39 18.62 8.56 3.65
C SER A 39 18.98 7.48 4.67
N SER A 40 17.99 6.91 5.35
CA SER A 40 18.21 5.89 6.37
C SER A 40 18.64 4.56 5.73
N SER A 41 19.82 4.06 6.10
CA SER A 41 20.35 2.77 5.60
C SER A 41 19.80 1.56 6.37
N ARG A 42 19.33 1.75 7.61
CA ARG A 42 18.83 0.69 8.48
C ARG A 42 17.29 0.68 8.48
N PRO A 43 16.62 -0.43 8.14
CA PRO A 43 15.16 -0.48 8.14
C PRO A 43 14.63 -0.38 9.58
N SER A 44 13.61 0.46 9.77
CA SER A 44 12.84 0.55 11.02
C SER A 44 11.90 -0.65 11.18
N GLY A 45 11.62 -1.38 10.10
CA GLY A 45 10.91 -2.66 10.14
C GLY A 45 10.60 -3.25 8.76
N LEU A 46 9.99 -4.43 8.77
CA LEU A 46 9.71 -5.26 7.60
C LEU A 46 8.30 -5.81 7.67
N TYR A 47 7.56 -5.73 6.57
CA TYR A 47 6.32 -6.45 6.35
C TYR A 47 6.50 -7.45 5.22
N LEU A 48 6.17 -8.72 5.48
CA LEU A 48 6.05 -9.73 4.43
C LEU A 48 4.65 -9.61 3.81
N LEU A 49 4.58 -9.51 2.49
CA LEU A 49 3.33 -9.35 1.76
C LEU A 49 2.78 -10.68 1.21
N GLU A 50 3.27 -11.82 1.69
CA GLU A 50 2.68 -13.11 1.34
C GLU A 50 1.20 -13.15 1.78
N GLY A 51 0.31 -13.45 0.83
CA GLY A 51 -1.13 -13.52 1.07
C GLY A 51 -1.83 -12.17 1.31
N CYS A 52 -1.12 -11.04 1.25
CA CYS A 52 -1.73 -9.72 1.40
C CYS A 52 -2.58 -9.37 0.17
N ARG A 53 -3.82 -8.94 0.40
CA ARG A 53 -4.74 -8.49 -0.66
C ARG A 53 -4.71 -6.97 -0.72
N THR A 54 -4.31 -6.42 -1.86
CA THR A 54 -4.46 -5.00 -2.12
C THR A 54 -5.91 -4.71 -2.44
N CYS A 55 -6.60 -3.95 -1.58
CA CYS A 55 -7.90 -3.41 -1.93
C CYS A 55 -7.67 -2.09 -2.71
N PRO A 56 -8.21 -1.96 -3.93
CA PRO A 56 -8.30 -0.65 -4.58
C PRO A 56 -9.00 0.33 -3.64
N ALA A 57 -8.58 1.60 -3.65
CA ALA A 57 -9.10 2.60 -2.72
C ALA A 57 -10.65 2.59 -2.70
N PRO A 58 -11.29 2.73 -1.51
CA PRO A 58 -12.74 2.80 -1.40
C PRO A 58 -13.21 3.99 -2.26
N GLY A 59 -13.83 3.69 -3.40
CA GLY A 59 -14.19 4.68 -4.43
C GLY A 59 -13.79 4.30 -5.85
N THR A 60 -12.92 3.29 -6.03
CA THR A 60 -12.56 2.75 -7.37
C THR A 60 -13.29 1.46 -7.72
N CYS A 61 -14.19 0.98 -6.85
CA CYS A 61 -15.16 -0.04 -7.25
C CYS A 61 -15.96 0.56 -8.41
N PRO A 62 -15.88 0.01 -9.64
CA PRO A 62 -16.81 0.42 -10.67
C PRO A 62 -18.19 0.11 -10.12
N THR A 63 -18.96 1.15 -9.81
CA THR A 63 -20.36 1.04 -9.47
C THR A 63 -20.96 0.19 -10.56
N ARG A 64 -21.32 -1.05 -10.24
CA ARG A 64 -22.04 -1.91 -11.17
C ARG A 64 -23.33 -1.16 -11.44
N ASP A 65 -23.36 -0.47 -12.58
CA ASP A 65 -24.56 0.14 -13.13
C ASP A 65 -25.67 -0.90 -12.97
N ARG A 66 -26.65 -0.55 -12.15
CA ARG A 66 -27.89 -1.30 -12.01
C ARG A 66 -28.92 -0.62 -12.88
N SER A 67 -28.67 -0.56 -14.18
CA SER A 67 -29.59 0.01 -15.16
C SER A 67 -29.31 -0.53 -16.56
N THR A 68 -29.59 -1.82 -16.77
CA THR A 68 -30.49 -2.27 -17.86
C THR A 68 -30.67 -3.79 -17.81
N GLY A 69 -31.92 -4.22 -17.73
CA GLY A 69 -32.30 -5.63 -17.63
C GLY A 69 -33.81 -5.78 -17.53
N SER A 70 -34.48 -5.28 -18.56
CA SER A 70 -35.88 -5.49 -18.92
C SER A 70 -36.31 -6.96 -18.88
N GLY A 71 -37.55 -7.18 -18.39
CA GLY A 71 -38.50 -8.23 -18.79
C GLY A 71 -38.08 -9.69 -18.60
N TRP A 72 -38.72 -10.39 -17.66
CA TRP A 72 -39.95 -11.17 -17.90
C TRP A 72 -40.86 -11.01 -16.68
#